data_AF-A0A973Z9U2-F1
#
_entry.id   AF-A0A973Z9U2-F1
#
_cell.length_a   1.000
_cell.length_b   1.000
_cell.length_c   1.000
_cell.angle_alpha   90.00
_cell.angle_beta   90.00
_cell.angle_gamma   90.00
#
_symmetry.space_group_name_H-M   'P 1'
#
loop_
_entity.id
_entity.type
_entity.pdbx_description
1 polymer ?
#
loop_
_entity_poly.entity_id
_entity_poly.type
_entity_poly.pdbx_seq_one_letter_code
_entity_poly.pdbx_strand_id
1 'polypeptide(L)' 'MTSLSGGSDNGGSAQEPQPLVCARCGTRAEGSQPTWTCSVENGVRQYFCDTCSRENLRAIEGRLDSAWW' A
#
# COMPACT_ATOMS: atom_id res chain seq x y z
N MET A 1 -1.97 2.73 53.22
CA MET A 1 -2.57 1.77 52.27
C MET A 1 -1.98 2.05 50.91
N THR A 2 -0.95 1.28 50.59
CA THR A 2 -0.20 1.28 49.33
C THR A 2 -0.99 0.47 48.31
N SER A 3 -1.10 0.94 47.07
CA SER A 3 -0.93 0.15 45.83
C SER A 3 -1.35 0.97 44.61
N LEU A 4 -0.36 1.50 43.88
CA LEU A 4 -0.53 1.99 42.51
C LEU A 4 -0.46 0.76 41.60
N SER A 5 -1.58 0.41 40.97
CA SER A 5 -1.65 -0.80 40.15
C SER A 5 -1.21 -0.51 38.71
N GLY A 6 -0.09 -1.14 38.34
CA GLY A 6 0.05 -1.90 37.10
C GLY A 6 0.03 -1.10 35.80
N GLY A 7 1.22 -0.72 35.34
CA GLY A 7 1.46 -0.42 33.93
C GLY A 7 1.09 -1.61 33.06
N SER A 8 0.29 -1.36 32.03
CA SER A 8 -0.02 -2.34 31.00
C SER A 8 0.71 -1.89 29.73
N ASP A 9 2.00 -2.22 29.68
CA ASP A 9 2.79 -2.12 28.47
C ASP A 9 2.31 -3.22 27.51
N ASN A 10 1.23 -2.92 26.78
CA ASN A 10 0.89 -3.67 25.58
C ASN A 10 1.95 -3.33 24.52
N GLY A 11 3.10 -3.99 24.64
CA GLY A 11 4.08 -4.14 23.58
C GLY A 11 3.44 -4.94 22.46
N GLY A 12 2.60 -4.25 21.68
CA GLY A 12 2.05 -4.74 20.44
C GLY A 12 3.24 -5.09 19.56
N SER A 13 3.51 -6.39 19.47
CA SER A 13 4.52 -6.94 18.58
C SER A 13 4.23 -6.38 17.20
N ALA A 14 5.10 -5.48 16.73
CA ALA A 14 5.07 -4.98 15.38
C ALA A 14 5.19 -6.20 14.48
N GLN A 15 4.06 -6.71 14.00
CA GLN A 15 4.05 -7.73 12.96
C GLN A 15 4.86 -7.10 11.83
N GLU A 16 6.07 -7.63 11.59
CA GLU A 16 6.83 -7.22 10.43
C GLU A 16 5.88 -7.32 9.24
N PRO A 17 5.58 -6.19 8.58
CA PRO A 17 4.61 -6.19 7.51
C PRO A 17 5.07 -7.23 6.50
N GLN A 18 4.23 -8.25 6.26
CA GLN A 18 4.51 -9.21 5.21
C GLN A 18 4.79 -8.43 3.93
N PRO A 19 5.88 -8.74 3.20
CA PRO A 19 6.30 -7.93 2.08
C PRO A 19 5.19 -7.90 1.02
N LEU A 20 4.62 -6.71 0.83
CA LEU A 20 3.57 -6.44 -0.15
C LEU A 20 4.09 -6.81 -1.54
N VAL A 21 3.27 -7.44 -2.39
CA VAL A 21 3.69 -7.86 -3.74
C VAL A 21 2.86 -7.15 -4.80
N CYS A 22 3.53 -6.58 -5.81
CA CYS A 22 2.85 -5.87 -6.88
C CYS A 22 2.07 -6.85 -7.75
N ALA A 23 0.77 -6.62 -7.90
CA ALA A 23 -0.12 -7.46 -8.70
C ALA A 23 0.23 -7.47 -10.20
N ARG A 24 0.96 -6.46 -10.68
CA ARG A 24 1.36 -6.33 -12.11
C ARG A 24 2.72 -6.96 -12.41
N CYS A 25 3.77 -6.60 -11.68
CA CYS A 25 5.15 -7.01 -11.98
C CYS A 25 5.76 -7.98 -10.96
N GLY A 26 5.09 -8.26 -9.84
CA GLY A 26 5.60 -9.13 -8.79
C GLY A 26 6.71 -8.55 -7.91
N THR A 27 7.08 -7.28 -8.09
CA THR A 27 8.02 -6.58 -7.17
C THR A 27 7.52 -6.71 -5.73
N ARG A 28 8.45 -6.96 -4.79
CA ARG A 28 8.18 -6.99 -3.35
C ARG A 28 8.47 -5.61 -2.74
N ALA A 29 7.65 -5.19 -1.79
CA ALA A 29 7.90 -3.97 -1.03
C ALA A 29 9.04 -4.21 -0.05
N GLU A 30 10.06 -3.36 -0.13
CA GLU A 30 11.16 -3.30 0.81
C GLU A 30 10.78 -2.30 1.91
N GLY A 31 10.75 -2.75 3.17
CA GLY A 31 10.47 -1.88 4.32
C GLY A 31 8.99 -1.78 4.74
N SER A 32 8.75 -1.05 5.82
CA SER A 32 7.49 -1.12 6.58
C SER A 32 6.33 -0.30 5.99
N GLN A 33 6.58 0.66 5.10
CA GLN A 33 5.56 1.58 4.56
C GLN A 33 5.82 1.94 3.09
N PRO A 34 5.44 1.09 2.13
CA PRO A 34 5.53 1.41 0.71
C PRO A 34 4.48 2.47 0.29
N THR A 35 4.85 3.41 -0.57
CA THR A 35 3.97 4.43 -1.20
C THR A 35 3.06 3.87 -2.29
N TRP A 36 2.82 2.56 -2.27
CA TRP A 36 2.17 1.84 -3.36
C TRP A 36 0.69 2.20 -3.47
N THR A 37 0.21 2.21 -4.71
CA THR A 37 -1.20 2.44 -4.98
C THR A 37 -1.99 1.19 -4.63
N CYS A 38 -3.11 1.39 -3.96
CA CYS A 38 -4.05 0.34 -3.63
C CYS A 38 -5.32 0.51 -4.46
N SER A 39 -5.66 -0.51 -5.24
CA SER A 39 -6.95 -0.61 -5.94
C SER A 39 -7.78 -1.74 -5.33
N VAL A 40 -9.09 -1.67 -5.52
CA VAL A 40 -10.00 -2.76 -5.18
C VAL A 40 -10.72 -3.17 -6.46
N GLU A 41 -10.40 -4.35 -6.96
CA GLU A 41 -10.98 -4.92 -8.18
C GLU A 41 -11.79 -6.15 -7.82
N ASN A 42 -13.07 -6.20 -8.20
CA ASN A 42 -13.96 -7.33 -7.87
C ASN A 42 -13.98 -7.66 -6.36
N GLY A 43 -13.81 -6.65 -5.50
CA GLY A 43 -13.72 -6.81 -4.05
C GLY A 43 -12.34 -7.29 -3.54
N VAL A 44 -11.40 -7.59 -4.43
CA VAL A 44 -10.04 -7.99 -4.08
C VAL A 44 -9.12 -6.77 -4.08
N ARG A 45 -8.40 -6.60 -2.97
CA ARG A 45 -7.41 -5.54 -2.85
C ARG A 45 -6.15 -5.91 -3.63
N GLN A 46 -5.80 -5.09 -4.61
CA GLN A 46 -4.58 -5.21 -5.39
C GLN A 46 -3.67 -4.03 -5.11
N TYR A 47 -2.37 -4.31 -5.06
CA TYR A 47 -1.36 -3.30 -4.82
C TYR A 47 -0.42 -3.18 -6.01
N PHE A 48 -0.04 -1.94 -6.33
CA PHE A 48 0.80 -1.61 -7.47
C PHE A 48 1.98 -0.76 -7.00
N CYS A 49 3.19 -1.14 -7.43
CA CYS A 49 4.39 -0.36 -7.12
C CYS A 49 4.37 0.99 -7.83
N ASP A 50 5.12 1.96 -7.30
CA ASP A 50 5.18 3.35 -7.81
C ASP A 50 5.40 3.41 -9.34
N THR A 51 6.29 2.57 -9.87
CA THR A 51 6.57 2.46 -11.30
C THR A 51 5.34 1.99 -12.08
N CYS A 52 4.71 0.89 -11.66
CA CYS A 52 3.52 0.35 -12.33
C CYS A 52 2.34 1.31 -12.27
N SER A 53 2.17 2.01 -11.15
CA SER A 53 1.13 3.04 -10.98
C SER A 53 1.33 4.20 -11.95
N ARG A 54 2.56 4.72 -12.06
CA ARG A 54 2.88 5.84 -12.97
C ARG A 54 2.74 5.46 -14.45
N GLU A 55 3.13 4.25 -14.82
CA GLU A 55 2.91 3.75 -16.19
C GLU A 55 1.42 3.63 -16.54
N ASN A 56 0.59 3.16 -15.60
CA ASN A 56 -0.85 3.07 -15.81
C ASN A 56 -1.49 4.46 -16.01
N LEU A 57 -1.07 5.46 -15.23
CA LEU A 57 -1.51 6.84 -15.41
C LEU A 57 -1.17 7.38 -16.81
N ARG A 58 0.08 7.17 -17.27
CA ARG A 58 0.50 7.59 -18.62
C ARG A 58 -0.31 6.93 -19.74
N ALA A 59 -0.70 5.67 -19.58
CA ALA A 59 -1.51 4.95 -20.55
C ALA A 59 -2.96 5.48 -20.65
N ILE A 60 -3.49 6.09 -19.58
CA ILE A 60 -4.80 6.71 -19.55
C ILE A 60 -4.73 8.14 -20.08
N GLU A 61 -3.69 8.90 -19.73
CA GLU A 61 -3.47 10.26 -20.23
C GLU A 61 -3.34 10.30 -21.76
N GLY A 62 -2.68 9.32 -22.38
CA GLY A 62 -2.59 9.21 -23.84
C GLY A 62 -3.90 8.83 -24.55
N ARG A 63 -4.94 8.49 -23.79
CA ARG A 63 -6.26 8.08 -24.30
C ARG A 63 -7.38 9.06 -23.94
N LEU A 64 -7.13 10.04 -23.05
CA LEU A 64 -8.01 11.20 -22.94
C LEU A 64 -7.79 12.05 -24.18
N ASP A 65 -8.77 12.03 -25.07
CA ASP A 65 -8.79 12.88 -26.25
C ASP A 65 -8.52 14.32 -25.82
N SER A 66 -7.61 15.00 -26.54
CA SER A 66 -7.30 16.40 -26.28
C SER A 66 -8.54 17.29 -26.47
N ALA A 67 -9.65 16.78 -27.00
CA ALA A 67 -10.92 17.47 -27.18
C ALA A 67 -11.67 17.90 -25.88
N TRP A 68 -11.02 17.88 -24.70
CA TRP A 68 -11.62 18.34 -23.43
C TRP A 68 -10.86 19.49 -22.76
N TRP A 69 -10.08 20.26 -23.54
CA TRP A 69 -9.87 21.70 -23.28
C TRP A 69 -10.98 22.51 -23.97
#